data_AF-A0A933LSJ1-F1
#
_entry.id   AF-A0A933LSJ1-F1
#
_cell.length_a   1.000
_cell.length_b   1.000
_cell.length_c   1.000
_cell.angle_alpha   90.00
_cell.angle_beta   90.00
_cell.angle_gamma   90.00
#
_symmetry.space_group_name_H-M   'P 1'
#
loop_
_entity.id
_entity.type
_entity.pdbx_description
1 polymer ?
#
loop_
_entity_poly.entity_id
_entity_poly.type
_entity_poly.pdbx_seq_one_letter_code
_entity_poly.pdbx_strand_id
1 'polypeptide(L)' 'MYRTTLVLDDELHRQLKRTAVDRRRPMRVLVADAIRAYYGFGLKPKPSPTPKFGVYRFKVKGNLSRKDIYGWL' A
#
# COMPACT_ATOMS: atom_id res chain seq x y z
N MET A 1 27.19 -6.49 -12.09
CA MET A 1 26.58 -5.47 -11.19
C MET A 1 26.71 -4.13 -11.89
N TYR A 2 25.61 -3.48 -12.25
CA TYR A 2 25.66 -2.19 -12.96
C TYR A 2 25.95 -1.06 -11.97
N ARG A 3 26.90 -0.18 -12.32
CA ARG A 3 27.23 1.01 -11.53
C ARG A 3 26.53 2.19 -12.16
N THR A 4 25.70 2.88 -11.38
CA THR A 4 24.98 4.09 -11.81
C THR A 4 25.47 5.27 -10.99
N THR A 5 25.81 6.35 -11.67
CA THR A 5 26.12 7.64 -11.05
C THR A 5 24.85 8.48 -11.02
N LEU A 6 24.47 8.98 -9.84
CA LEU A 6 23.34 9.87 -9.66
C LEU A 6 23.86 11.27 -9.35
N VAL A 7 23.35 12.26 -10.08
CA VAL A 7 23.58 13.67 -9.74
C VAL A 7 22.43 14.08 -8.82
N LEU A 8 22.77 14.50 -7.61
CA LEU A 8 21.80 14.94 -6.60
C LEU A 8 22.01 16.43 -6.33
N ASP A 9 20.92 17.12 -6.02
CA ASP A 9 20.99 18.48 -5.47
C ASP A 9 21.71 18.47 -4.11
N ASP A 10 22.41 19.55 -3.80
CA ASP A 10 23.21 19.72 -2.59
C ASP A 10 22.35 19.63 -1.33
N GLU A 11 21.14 20.19 -1.37
CA GLU A 11 20.21 20.12 -0.24
C GLU A 11 19.74 18.68 0.02
N LEU A 12 19.39 17.96 -1.04
CA LEU A 12 18.98 16.57 -0.96
C LEU A 12 20.13 15.68 -0.46
N HIS A 13 21.36 15.94 -0.91
CA HIS A 13 22.55 15.25 -0.43
C HIS A 13 22.77 15.47 1.07
N ARG A 14 22.61 16.70 1.57
CA ARG A 14 22.72 17.02 3.01
C ARG A 14 21.66 16.29 3.83
N GLN A 15 20.42 16.25 3.37
CA GLN A 15 19.34 15.52 4.03
C GLN A 15 19.63 14.01 4.09
N LEU A 16 20.06 13.42 2.97
CA LEU A 16 20.45 12.01 2.90
C LEU A 16 21.58 11.69 3.88
N LYS A 17 22.57 12.58 4.01
CA LYS A 17 23.68 12.44 4.95
C LYS A 17 23.22 12.44 6.40
N ARG A 18 22.34 13.37 6.77
CA ARG A 18 21.75 13.41 8.12
C ARG A 18 21.01 12.10 8.43
N THR A 19 20.13 11.65 7.53
CA THR A 19 19.39 10.40 7.71
C THR A 19 20.30 9.16 7.79
N ALA A 20 21.41 9.14 7.06
CA ALA A 20 22.39 8.07 7.14
C ALA A 20 23.04 7.98 8.53
N VAL A 21 23.38 9.13 9.12
CA VAL A 21 23.91 9.22 10.49
C VAL A 21 22.86 8.79 11.50
N ASP A 22 21.64 9.33 11.42
CA ASP A 22 20.56 9.05 12.37
C ASP A 22 20.21 7.56 12.42
N ARG A 23 20.16 6.92 11.24
CA ARG A 23 19.81 5.49 11.12
C ARG A 23 21.01 4.56 11.24
N ARG A 24 22.23 5.09 11.39
CA ARG A 24 23.50 4.33 11.39
C ARG A 24 23.63 3.36 10.21
N ARG A 25 23.21 3.80 9.01
CA ARG A 25 23.23 2.99 7.79
C ARG A 25 23.99 3.71 6.67
N PRO A 26 24.68 2.96 5.79
CA PRO A 26 25.36 3.56 4.65
C PRO A 26 24.36 4.17 3.66
N MET A 27 24.69 5.35 3.12
CA MET A 27 23.84 6.08 2.15
C MET A 27 23.36 5.22 0.99
N ARG A 28 24.25 4.36 0.44
CA ARG A 28 23.93 3.47 -0.68
C ARG A 28 22.70 2.60 -0.39
N VAL A 29 22.58 2.10 0.84
CA VAL A 29 21.46 1.25 1.23
C VAL A 29 20.18 2.07 1.37
N LEU A 30 20.26 3.29 1.92
CA LEU A 30 19.10 4.18 2.00
C LEU A 30 18.58 4.59 0.62
N VAL A 31 19.49 4.88 -0.33
CA VAL A 31 19.12 5.19 -1.71
C VAL A 31 18.48 3.98 -2.40
N ALA A 32 19.06 2.79 -2.21
CA ALA A 32 18.47 1.55 -2.76
C ALA A 32 17.08 1.26 -2.15
N ASP A 33 16.90 1.46 -0.85
CA ASP A 33 15.61 1.31 -0.16
C ASP A 33 14.59 2.34 -0.66
N ALA A 34 15.00 3.59 -0.88
CA ALA A 34 14.14 4.66 -1.42
C ALA A 34 13.71 4.36 -2.86
N ILE A 35 14.64 3.93 -3.71
CA ILE A 35 14.36 3.49 -5.09
C ILE A 35 13.40 2.29 -5.05
N ARG A 36 13.69 1.29 -4.22
CA ARG A 36 12.85 0.11 -4.07
C ARG A 36 11.47 0.45 -3.53
N ALA A 37 11.34 1.40 -2.62
CA ALA A 37 10.05 1.88 -2.15
C ALA A 37 9.31 2.57 -3.30
N TYR A 38 9.95 3.50 -4.00
CA TYR A 38 9.36 4.21 -5.14
C TYR A 38 8.80 3.24 -6.21
N TYR A 39 9.61 2.26 -6.64
CA TYR A 39 9.18 1.25 -7.61
C TYR A 39 8.26 0.18 -7.00
N GLY A 40 8.46 -0.18 -5.74
CA GLY A 40 7.67 -1.19 -5.01
C GLY A 40 6.25 -0.73 -4.69
N PHE A 41 6.03 0.58 -4.57
CA PHE A 41 4.70 1.18 -4.51
C PHE A 41 4.09 1.46 -5.91
N GLY A 42 4.88 1.34 -6.98
CA GLY A 42 4.52 1.76 -8.34
C GLY A 42 4.08 0.67 -9.33
N LEU A 43 3.96 -0.60 -8.94
CA LEU A 43 3.47 -1.69 -9.82
C LEU A 43 2.38 -2.55 -9.19
N LYS A 44 1.73 -2.09 -8.12
CA LYS A 44 0.42 -2.62 -7.78
C LYS A 44 -0.60 -1.77 -8.53
N PRO A 45 -1.42 -2.34 -9.44
CA PRO A 45 -2.56 -1.60 -9.96
C PRO A 45 -3.30 -1.05 -8.74
N LYS A 46 -3.59 0.25 -8.75
CA LYS A 46 -4.46 0.92 -7.78
C LYS A 46 -5.60 -0.08 -7.51
N PRO A 47 -5.79 -0.61 -6.29
CA PRO A 47 -6.94 -1.47 -6.06
C PRO A 47 -8.12 -0.62 -6.51
N SER A 48 -8.88 -1.11 -7.50
CA SER A 48 -10.15 -0.50 -7.85
C SER A 48 -10.86 -0.25 -6.53
N PRO A 49 -11.48 0.93 -6.32
CA PRO A 49 -12.20 1.19 -5.09
C PRO A 49 -13.26 0.09 -4.99
N THR A 50 -12.93 -0.94 -4.22
CA THR A 50 -13.85 -2.02 -3.92
C THR A 50 -14.89 -1.31 -3.08
N PRO A 51 -16.16 -1.26 -3.51
CA PRO A 51 -17.18 -0.57 -2.75
C PRO A 51 -17.26 -1.24 -1.39
N LYS A 52 -16.67 -0.59 -0.37
CA LYS A 52 -16.94 -0.95 1.01
C LYS A 52 -18.41 -0.61 1.23
N PHE A 53 -19.15 -1.60 1.72
CA PHE A 53 -20.59 -1.61 2.05
C PHE A 53 -21.56 -2.04 0.94
N GLY A 54 -21.94 -3.33 0.97
CA GLY A 54 -23.30 -3.65 1.42
C GLY A 54 -24.44 -3.71 0.41
N VAL A 55 -24.28 -4.31 -0.78
CA VAL A 55 -25.45 -4.83 -1.52
C VAL A 55 -25.15 -6.25 -2.00
N TYR A 56 -25.18 -7.21 -1.08
CA TYR A 56 -25.51 -8.57 -1.47
C TYR A 56 -26.95 -8.56 -1.96
N ARG A 57 -27.14 -8.54 -3.28
CA ARG A 57 -28.44 -8.76 -3.90
C ARG A 57 -28.75 -10.26 -3.81
N PHE A 58 -28.97 -10.78 -2.60
CA PHE A 58 -29.64 -12.06 -2.44
C PHE A 58 -31.03 -11.88 -3.02
N LYS A 59 -31.25 -12.42 -4.22
CA LYS A 59 -32.60 -12.63 -4.75
C LYS A 59 -33.24 -13.71 -3.89
N VAL A 60 -33.78 -13.34 -2.73
CA VAL A 60 -34.64 -14.24 -1.97
C VAL A 60 -35.94 -14.37 -2.74
N LYS A 61 -36.04 -15.42 -3.54
CA LYS A 61 -37.24 -15.76 -4.31
C LYS A 61 -38.18 -16.50 -3.35
N GLY A 62 -38.95 -15.75 -2.56
CA GLY A 62 -39.93 -16.31 -1.63
C GLY A 62 -40.31 -15.32 -0.54
N ASN A 63 -41.61 -15.22 -0.24
CA ASN A 63 -42.10 -14.42 0.87
C ASN A 63 -41.59 -15.04 2.18
N LEU A 64 -40.72 -14.33 2.91
CA LEU A 64 -40.37 -14.68 4.29
C LEU A 64 -41.65 -14.66 5.12
N SER A 65 -42.09 -15.83 5.59
CA SER A 65 -43.22 -15.90 6.50
C SER A 65 -42.76 -15.59 7.92
N ARG A 66 -43.67 -15.06 8.75
CA ARG A 66 -43.37 -14.73 10.15
C ARG A 66 -42.87 -15.94 10.95
N LYS A 67 -43.19 -17.17 10.54
CA LYS A 67 -42.69 -18.41 11.17
C LYS A 67 -41.20 -18.65 10.90
N ASP A 68 -40.67 -18.21 9.76
CA ASP A 68 -39.25 -18.39 9.42
C ASP A 68 -38.33 -17.47 10.24
N ILE A 69 -38.87 -16.32 10.68
CA ILE A 69 -38.11 -15.34 11.47
C ILE A 69 -38.08 -15.72 12.96
N TYR A 70 -39.16 -16.32 13.48
CA TYR A 70 -39.34 -16.56 14.92
C TYR A 70 -39.42 -18.04 15.31
N GLY A 71 -39.22 -18.99 14.38
CA GLY A 71 -39.38 -20.42 14.61
C GLY A 71 -38.26 -21.14 15.39
N TRP A 72 -37.30 -20.39 15.95
CA TRP A 72 -36.22 -20.92 16.80
C TRP A 72 -36.34 -20.42 18.26
N LEU A 73 -37.58 -20.29 18.75
CA LEU A 73 -37.91 -20.11 20.16
C LEU A 73 -38.88 -21.20 20.61
#